data_AF-A0A351UN85-F1
#
_entry.id   AF-A0A351UN85-F1
#
_cell.length_a   1.000
_cell.length_b   1.000
_cell.length_c   1.000
_cell.angle_alpha   90.00
_cell.angle_beta   90.00
_cell.angle_gamma   90.00
#
_symmetry.space_group_name_H-M   'P 1'
#
loop_
_entity.id
_entity.type
_entity.pdbx_description
1 polymer ?
#
loop_
_entity_poly.entity_id
_entity_poly.type
_entity_poly.pdbx_seq_one_letter_code
_entity_poly.pdbx_strand_id
1 'polypeptide(L)'
;MNKKTSILSFAALIAGILFYQAGPPRPSVSGLRDAVADSALDGLRSAGPQNKAGHAPIPLPVAQSVSQPGSGPVYKADPAFDAAVPADIKQQLLQDLGFAGTITSKKVSALHNSIFGLVSGQAYTKYFEDRVKSVGMSGCGSALAVACVIPFKSNTKMWLTQNYIKFSHPQIARIMLVFHESRHTEAKNGNWRHANCPDPFTDANGQDVHSIWTGASLVGESGACDITPYGSYGSSLIMLKNIQKFCANCTEKVQMDAGMYADDQLNRIVDAKAKKAIQADLYNK
;
A
#
# COMPACT_ATOMS: atom_id res chain seq x y z
N MET A 1 1.00 -43.13 -48.68
CA MET A 1 2.16 -42.83 -47.80
C MET A 1 1.70 -42.91 -46.35
N ASN A 2 2.19 -43.93 -45.64
CA ASN A 2 1.90 -44.19 -44.22
C ASN A 2 2.60 -43.17 -43.31
N LYS A 3 1.90 -42.63 -42.31
CA LYS A 3 2.53 -42.16 -41.07
C LYS A 3 1.82 -42.77 -39.87
N LYS A 4 2.47 -43.80 -39.33
CA LYS A 4 2.20 -44.42 -38.03
C LYS A 4 2.70 -43.50 -36.90
N THR A 5 1.85 -43.36 -35.89
CA THR A 5 2.10 -43.45 -34.44
C THR A 5 3.54 -43.33 -33.91
N SER A 6 3.73 -42.47 -32.91
CA SER A 6 4.58 -42.81 -31.76
C SER A 6 4.11 -42.07 -30.49
N ILE A 7 3.65 -42.89 -29.54
CA ILE A 7 3.37 -42.57 -28.14
C ILE A 7 4.52 -43.20 -27.35
N LEU A 8 5.19 -42.44 -26.50
CA LEU A 8 6.08 -42.90 -25.41
C LEU A 8 5.94 -41.84 -24.30
N SER A 9 5.24 -42.05 -23.19
CA SER A 9 5.50 -42.96 -22.06
C SER A 9 6.94 -42.91 -21.56
N PHE A 10 7.16 -42.13 -20.49
CA PHE A 10 8.20 -42.41 -19.50
C PHE A 10 7.63 -42.14 -18.11
N ALA A 11 7.46 -43.22 -17.36
CA ALA A 11 7.19 -43.23 -15.94
C ALA A 11 8.37 -43.91 -15.22
N ALA A 12 8.64 -43.40 -14.02
CA ALA A 12 9.32 -44.02 -12.88
C ALA A 12 10.84 -44.26 -12.91
N LEU A 13 11.55 -43.65 -11.94
CA LEU A 13 12.42 -44.34 -10.97
C LEU A 13 12.72 -43.41 -9.77
N ILE A 14 12.16 -43.67 -8.58
CA ILE A 14 12.75 -44.33 -7.38
C ILE A 14 13.66 -43.44 -6.49
N ALA A 15 13.13 -43.18 -5.29
CA ALA A 15 13.67 -43.23 -3.92
C ALA A 15 15.16 -42.94 -3.59
N GLY A 16 15.32 -42.24 -2.45
CA GLY A 16 16.57 -42.04 -1.69
C GLY A 16 16.89 -40.54 -1.60
N ILE A 17 17.07 -39.89 -0.47
CA ILE A 17 17.71 -40.29 0.78
C ILE A 17 17.20 -39.37 1.90
N LEU A 18 16.82 -39.98 3.03
CA LEU A 18 16.72 -39.36 4.35
C LEU A 18 18.12 -38.96 4.83
N PHE A 19 18.36 -37.68 5.10
CA PHE A 19 19.26 -37.28 6.19
C PHE A 19 18.69 -36.06 6.91
N TYR A 20 18.06 -36.39 8.02
CA TYR A 20 17.70 -35.50 9.11
C TYR A 20 19.00 -35.08 9.81
N GLN A 21 19.39 -33.81 9.74
CA GLN A 21 20.41 -33.26 10.65
C GLN A 21 19.70 -32.48 11.75
N ALA A 22 19.75 -33.04 12.96
CA ALA A 22 19.34 -32.38 14.18
C ALA A 22 20.29 -31.21 14.48
N GLY A 23 19.76 -30.00 14.52
CA GLY A 23 20.48 -28.82 15.02
C GLY A 23 20.66 -28.88 16.54
N PRO A 24 21.65 -28.17 17.09
CA PRO A 24 21.96 -28.17 18.52
C PRO A 24 20.82 -27.58 19.37
N PRO A 25 20.68 -28.01 20.63
CA PRO A 25 19.62 -27.56 21.51
C PRO A 25 19.74 -26.06 21.82
N ARG A 26 18.61 -25.34 21.76
CA ARG A 26 18.51 -23.96 22.24
C ARG A 26 18.60 -23.94 23.78
N PRO A 27 19.30 -22.97 24.38
CA PRO A 27 19.31 -22.82 25.83
C PRO A 27 17.91 -22.48 26.36
N SER A 28 17.54 -23.15 27.44
CA SER A 28 16.30 -22.92 28.18
C SER A 28 16.36 -21.56 28.87
N VAL A 29 15.41 -20.68 28.58
CA VAL A 29 15.15 -19.49 29.39
C VAL A 29 13.92 -19.78 30.23
N SER A 30 14.16 -20.41 31.39
CA SER A 30 13.21 -20.45 32.50
C SER A 30 13.46 -19.22 33.37
N GLY A 31 12.51 -18.29 33.41
CA GLY A 31 12.57 -17.20 34.39
C GLY A 31 11.62 -16.07 34.06
N LEU A 32 10.79 -15.71 35.04
CA LEU A 32 9.91 -14.54 35.12
C LEU A 32 8.64 -14.57 34.26
N ARG A 33 7.65 -15.32 34.78
CA ARG A 33 6.32 -14.77 34.95
C ARG A 33 6.34 -13.94 36.24
N ASP A 34 5.96 -12.67 36.15
CA ASP A 34 4.98 -12.04 37.05
C ASP A 34 4.79 -10.55 36.69
N ALA A 35 3.54 -10.12 36.85
CA ALA A 35 3.02 -8.74 36.86
C ALA A 35 2.99 -7.94 35.55
N VAL A 36 1.83 -7.96 34.88
CA VAL A 36 1.28 -6.74 34.24
C VAL A 36 -0.21 -6.68 34.56
N ALA A 37 -0.53 -5.92 35.61
CA ALA A 37 -1.85 -5.34 35.85
C ALA A 37 -1.68 -3.83 35.83
N ASP A 38 -2.62 -3.16 35.15
CA ASP A 38 -3.03 -1.76 35.29
C ASP A 38 -1.96 -0.68 35.51
N SER A 39 -1.67 0.09 34.44
CA SER A 39 -1.73 1.56 34.45
C SER A 39 -1.04 2.13 33.20
N ALA A 40 -1.80 2.68 32.24
CA ALA A 40 -1.25 3.54 31.19
C ALA A 40 -2.33 4.51 30.67
N LEU A 41 -2.89 5.30 31.57
CA LEU A 41 -3.52 6.59 31.28
C LEU A 41 -2.89 7.57 32.26
N ASP A 42 -1.77 8.16 31.85
CA ASP A 42 -1.20 9.46 32.28
C ASP A 42 0.31 9.44 32.06
N GLY A 43 0.76 10.13 31.01
CA GLY A 43 2.18 10.16 30.66
C GLY A 43 2.51 10.85 29.35
N LEU A 44 1.84 11.96 29.01
CA LEU A 44 2.26 12.85 27.94
C LEU A 44 2.45 14.27 28.50
N ARG A 45 3.48 14.42 29.34
CA ARG A 45 4.15 15.70 29.56
C ARG A 45 5.66 15.48 29.54
N SER A 46 6.31 16.38 28.81
CA SER A 46 7.75 16.67 28.76
C SER A 46 8.70 15.57 28.26
N ALA A 47 8.96 15.58 26.95
CA ALA A 47 10.30 15.39 26.41
C ALA A 47 10.37 16.08 25.03
N GLY A 48 10.97 17.27 24.98
CA GLY A 48 11.30 17.94 23.74
C GLY A 48 12.78 17.76 23.42
N PRO A 49 13.16 17.44 22.17
CA PRO A 49 14.47 17.76 21.64
C PRO A 49 14.42 19.14 20.96
N GLN A 50 15.33 20.02 21.35
CA GLN A 50 15.58 21.29 20.68
C GLN A 50 16.23 21.04 19.30
N ASN A 51 15.43 21.02 18.24
CA ASN A 51 15.95 21.18 16.88
C ASN A 51 16.06 22.67 16.56
N LYS A 52 17.30 23.18 16.63
CA LYS A 52 17.68 24.48 16.07
C LYS A 52 17.80 24.38 14.55
N ALA A 53 16.68 24.57 13.86
CA ALA A 53 16.64 25.07 12.49
C ALA A 53 15.26 25.70 12.29
N GLY A 54 15.17 27.01 12.52
CA GLY A 54 13.95 27.78 12.40
C GLY A 54 13.51 27.89 10.93
N HIS A 55 12.75 26.91 10.46
CA HIS A 55 11.80 27.14 9.39
C HIS A 55 10.44 27.34 10.07
N ALA A 56 9.83 28.50 9.85
CA ALA A 56 8.46 28.74 10.28
C ALA A 56 7.58 27.59 9.76
N PRO A 57 6.69 26.99 10.58
CA PRO A 57 5.79 25.97 10.10
C PRO A 57 5.00 26.55 8.92
N ILE A 58 5.14 25.91 7.75
CA ILE A 58 4.35 26.26 6.57
C ILE A 58 2.89 26.20 7.02
N PRO A 59 2.11 27.30 6.88
CA PRO A 59 0.71 27.28 7.25
C PRO A 59 0.04 26.13 6.50
N LEU A 60 -0.44 25.13 7.23
CA LEU A 60 -1.23 24.07 6.64
C LEU A 60 -2.43 24.73 5.97
N PRO A 61 -2.72 24.43 4.69
CA PRO A 61 -3.88 24.98 4.03
C PRO A 61 -5.12 24.66 4.87
N VAL A 62 -5.89 25.70 5.21
CA VAL A 62 -7.20 25.55 5.83
C VAL A 62 -7.97 24.54 5.00
N ALA A 63 -8.43 23.45 5.63
CA ALA A 63 -9.20 22.40 4.96
C ALA A 63 -10.36 23.07 4.23
N GLN A 64 -10.22 23.25 2.91
CA GLN A 64 -11.32 23.71 2.09
C GLN A 64 -12.42 22.67 2.25
N SER A 65 -13.64 23.10 2.59
CA SER A 65 -14.78 22.20 2.59
C SER A 65 -14.86 21.61 1.19
N VAL A 66 -14.43 20.36 1.06
CA VAL A 66 -14.52 19.64 -0.20
C VAL A 66 -16.00 19.64 -0.53
N SER A 67 -16.38 20.31 -1.63
CA SER A 67 -17.73 20.24 -2.14
C SER A 67 -18.09 18.76 -2.20
N GLN A 68 -19.18 18.38 -1.54
CA GLN A 68 -19.57 16.98 -1.47
C GLN A 68 -19.53 16.42 -2.89
N PRO A 69 -18.76 15.34 -3.14
CA PRO A 69 -18.72 14.73 -4.45
C PRO A 69 -20.17 14.51 -4.87
N GLY A 70 -20.53 14.99 -6.07
CA GLY A 70 -21.84 14.72 -6.64
C GLY A 70 -22.14 13.22 -6.61
N SER A 71 -23.40 12.83 -6.86
CA SER A 71 -23.91 11.46 -6.78
C SER A 71 -23.21 10.48 -7.74
N GLY A 72 -21.95 10.18 -7.44
CA GLY A 72 -21.10 9.30 -8.21
C GLY A 72 -21.59 7.87 -8.09
N PRO A 73 -21.01 6.99 -8.92
CA PRO A 73 -21.30 5.56 -8.83
C PRO A 73 -20.97 5.08 -7.42
N VAL A 74 -21.95 4.45 -6.76
CA VAL A 74 -21.77 3.83 -5.45
C VAL A 74 -21.27 2.41 -5.66
N TYR A 75 -20.22 2.06 -4.94
CA TYR A 75 -19.64 0.72 -4.95
C TYR A 75 -20.66 -0.33 -4.49
N LYS A 76 -20.76 -1.45 -5.22
CA LYS A 76 -21.83 -2.44 -5.00
C LYS A 76 -21.56 -3.44 -3.88
N ALA A 77 -20.29 -3.79 -3.65
CA ALA A 77 -19.91 -4.71 -2.58
C ALA A 77 -19.55 -3.90 -1.34
N ASP A 78 -20.41 -3.89 -0.33
CA ASP A 78 -20.14 -3.12 0.90
C ASP A 78 -19.21 -3.92 1.83
N PRO A 79 -17.94 -3.54 2.03
CA PRO A 79 -17.12 -4.18 3.05
C PRO A 79 -17.74 -3.93 4.43
N ALA A 80 -17.62 -4.88 5.36
CA ALA A 80 -18.17 -4.68 6.69
C ALA A 80 -17.40 -3.56 7.43
N PHE A 81 -18.08 -2.49 7.79
CA PHE A 81 -17.48 -1.39 8.56
C PHE A 81 -17.71 -1.57 10.06
N ASP A 82 -16.65 -1.40 10.86
CA ASP A 82 -16.80 -1.28 12.31
C ASP A 82 -17.68 -0.07 12.65
N ALA A 83 -18.35 -0.12 13.81
CA ALA A 83 -19.16 0.99 14.32
C ALA A 83 -18.34 2.27 14.54
N ALA A 84 -17.04 2.13 14.80
CA ALA A 84 -16.14 3.25 15.05
C ALA A 84 -15.72 4.03 13.80
N VAL A 85 -15.97 3.53 12.58
CA VAL A 85 -15.68 4.28 11.35
C VAL A 85 -16.76 5.36 11.16
N PRO A 86 -16.42 6.65 11.08
CA PRO A 86 -17.41 7.71 10.87
C PRO A 86 -18.21 7.54 9.56
N ALA A 87 -19.49 7.91 9.58
CA ALA A 87 -20.41 7.63 8.46
C ALA A 87 -20.01 8.34 7.15
N ASP A 88 -19.52 9.57 7.25
CA ASP A 88 -18.97 10.34 6.14
C ASP A 88 -17.71 9.69 5.55
N ILE A 89 -16.85 9.12 6.40
CA ILE A 89 -15.66 8.37 5.97
C ILE A 89 -16.04 7.04 5.29
N LYS A 90 -17.09 6.35 5.77
CA LYS A 90 -17.64 5.17 5.06
C LYS A 90 -18.10 5.57 3.66
N GLN A 91 -18.87 6.64 3.56
CA GLN A 91 -19.39 7.13 2.29
C GLN A 91 -18.26 7.55 1.34
N GLN A 92 -17.24 8.27 1.83
CA GLN A 92 -16.08 8.65 1.05
C GLN A 92 -15.34 7.43 0.50
N LEU A 93 -15.09 6.41 1.32
CA LEU A 93 -14.44 5.19 0.86
C LEU A 93 -15.28 4.45 -0.19
N LEU A 94 -16.59 4.34 0.00
CA LEU A 94 -17.49 3.72 -0.98
C LEU A 94 -17.56 4.51 -2.29
N GLN A 95 -17.48 5.84 -2.25
CA GLN A 95 -17.40 6.68 -3.44
C GLN A 95 -16.06 6.52 -4.17
N ASP A 96 -14.96 6.39 -3.42
CA ASP A 96 -13.62 6.15 -3.97
C ASP A 96 -13.53 4.79 -4.67
N LEU A 97 -14.06 3.73 -4.04
CA LEU A 97 -14.16 2.40 -4.65
C LEU A 97 -15.12 2.39 -5.85
N GLY A 98 -16.23 3.14 -5.76
CA GLY A 98 -17.18 3.31 -6.84
C GLY A 98 -16.56 3.99 -8.07
N PHE A 99 -15.77 5.05 -7.85
CA PHE A 99 -14.97 5.68 -8.89
C PHE A 99 -13.95 4.71 -9.50
N ALA A 100 -13.18 3.98 -8.66
CA ALA A 100 -12.22 2.99 -9.16
C ALA A 100 -12.92 1.94 -10.05
N GLY A 101 -14.14 1.54 -9.69
CA GLY A 101 -15.01 0.66 -10.45
C GLY A 101 -15.46 1.19 -11.82
N THR A 102 -15.24 2.48 -12.13
CA THR A 102 -15.54 3.05 -13.45
C THR A 102 -14.35 3.16 -14.38
N ILE A 103 -13.12 2.98 -13.91
CA ILE A 103 -11.92 3.20 -14.72
C ILE A 103 -11.93 2.24 -15.92
N THR A 104 -11.60 2.74 -17.09
CA THR A 104 -11.48 1.92 -18.31
C THR A 104 -10.22 2.25 -19.07
N SER A 105 -9.64 1.23 -19.70
CA SER A 105 -8.57 1.40 -20.67
C SER A 105 -8.54 0.26 -21.67
N LYS A 106 -7.92 0.51 -22.82
CA LYS A 106 -7.51 -0.50 -23.81
C LYS A 106 -6.03 -0.87 -23.72
N LYS A 107 -5.26 -0.14 -22.92
CA LYS A 107 -3.81 -0.33 -22.76
C LYS A 107 -3.49 -0.65 -21.30
N VAL A 108 -2.43 -1.40 -21.10
CA VAL A 108 -1.94 -1.81 -19.78
C VAL A 108 -0.45 -2.08 -19.88
N SER A 109 0.31 -1.70 -18.86
CA SER A 109 1.72 -2.05 -18.76
C SER A 109 1.92 -3.50 -18.30
N ALA A 110 3.10 -4.08 -18.51
CA ALA A 110 3.34 -5.47 -18.15
C ALA A 110 3.26 -5.67 -16.63
N LEU A 111 3.83 -4.74 -15.85
CA LEU A 111 3.78 -4.81 -14.39
C LEU A 111 2.34 -4.69 -13.88
N HIS A 112 1.54 -3.78 -14.42
CA HIS A 112 0.15 -3.63 -14.01
C HIS A 112 -0.65 -4.90 -14.27
N ASN A 113 -0.47 -5.50 -15.46
CA ASN A 113 -1.15 -6.73 -15.81
C ASN A 113 -0.80 -7.89 -14.87
N SER A 114 0.44 -7.94 -14.36
CA SER A 114 0.86 -8.97 -13.41
C SER A 114 0.29 -8.82 -11.99
N ILE A 115 -0.12 -7.61 -11.59
CA ILE A 115 -0.62 -7.32 -10.23
C ILE A 115 -2.15 -7.28 -10.22
N PHE A 116 -2.72 -6.47 -11.10
CA PHE A 116 -4.15 -6.15 -11.12
C PHE A 116 -4.86 -6.79 -12.32
N GLY A 117 -4.12 -7.18 -13.38
CA GLY A 117 -4.71 -7.49 -14.67
C GLY A 117 -4.93 -6.22 -15.50
N LEU A 118 -6.03 -6.16 -16.25
CA LEU A 118 -6.36 -4.99 -17.08
C LEU A 118 -6.54 -3.72 -16.24
N VAL A 119 -6.25 -2.56 -16.83
CA VAL A 119 -6.62 -1.25 -16.26
C VAL A 119 -8.14 -1.08 -16.44
N SER A 120 -8.90 -1.68 -15.53
CA SER A 120 -10.36 -1.70 -15.59
C SER A 120 -10.97 -1.69 -14.20
N GLY A 121 -12.13 -1.08 -14.07
CA GLY A 121 -12.86 -1.02 -12.82
C GLY A 121 -13.30 -2.39 -12.33
N GLN A 122 -13.58 -3.34 -13.22
CA GLN A 122 -13.83 -4.73 -12.85
C GLN A 122 -12.61 -5.37 -12.17
N ALA A 123 -11.42 -5.19 -12.75
CA ALA A 123 -10.19 -5.73 -12.20
C ALA A 123 -9.86 -5.11 -10.82
N TYR A 124 -9.99 -3.79 -10.68
CA TYR A 124 -9.78 -3.09 -9.41
C TYR A 124 -10.80 -3.48 -8.35
N THR A 125 -12.08 -3.55 -8.72
CA THR A 125 -13.17 -4.02 -7.84
C THR A 125 -12.87 -5.41 -7.32
N LYS A 126 -12.58 -6.36 -8.22
CA LYS A 126 -12.24 -7.72 -7.82
C LYS A 126 -10.99 -7.78 -6.95
N TYR A 127 -9.96 -7.00 -7.29
CA TYR A 127 -8.71 -6.98 -6.53
C TYR A 127 -8.95 -6.59 -5.07
N PHE A 128 -9.75 -5.54 -4.83
CA PHE A 128 -10.14 -5.09 -3.50
C PHE A 128 -11.03 -6.12 -2.80
N GLU A 129 -12.11 -6.58 -3.44
CA GLU A 129 -13.07 -7.52 -2.81
C GLU A 129 -12.41 -8.82 -2.39
N ASP A 130 -11.50 -9.36 -3.19
CA ASP A 130 -10.80 -10.60 -2.87
C ASP A 130 -9.93 -10.47 -1.60
N ARG A 131 -9.57 -9.24 -1.21
CA ARG A 131 -8.55 -8.94 -0.20
C ARG A 131 -9.09 -8.30 1.07
N VAL A 132 -9.95 -7.30 0.94
CA VAL A 132 -10.48 -6.52 2.06
C VAL A 132 -11.95 -6.86 2.26
N LYS A 133 -12.26 -7.45 3.41
CA LYS A 133 -13.62 -7.86 3.82
C LYS A 133 -14.23 -6.93 4.87
N SER A 134 -13.38 -6.21 5.60
CA SER A 134 -13.83 -5.25 6.61
C SER A 134 -12.88 -4.07 6.76
N VAL A 135 -13.44 -2.96 7.26
CA VAL A 135 -12.73 -1.70 7.49
C VAL A 135 -13.00 -1.22 8.91
N GLY A 136 -11.95 -0.85 9.63
CA GLY A 136 -12.04 -0.35 11.00
C GLY A 136 -11.15 0.87 11.26
N MET A 137 -11.11 1.32 12.51
CA MET A 137 -10.22 2.38 12.97
C MET A 137 -9.10 1.81 13.86
N SER A 138 -7.88 2.32 13.72
CA SER A 138 -6.74 2.00 14.60
C SER A 138 -5.68 3.10 14.59
N GLY A 139 -4.79 3.11 15.59
CA GLY A 139 -3.60 3.96 15.56
C GLY A 139 -2.45 3.37 14.73
N CYS A 140 -2.55 2.12 14.26
CA CYS A 140 -1.55 1.45 13.41
C CYS A 140 -0.09 1.46 13.92
N GLY A 141 0.13 1.75 15.21
CA GLY A 141 1.45 1.73 15.84
C GLY A 141 2.39 2.87 15.46
N SER A 142 1.98 3.82 14.62
CA SER A 142 2.79 4.98 14.23
C SER A 142 1.92 6.23 14.09
N ALA A 143 2.41 7.36 14.62
CA ALA A 143 1.75 8.66 14.45
C ALA A 143 1.74 9.15 12.99
N LEU A 144 2.59 8.56 12.14
CA LEU A 144 2.68 8.89 10.71
C LEU A 144 1.83 7.96 9.82
N ALA A 145 1.35 6.84 10.37
CA ALA A 145 0.56 5.89 9.60
C ALA A 145 -0.76 6.53 9.14
N VAL A 146 -1.15 6.29 7.89
CA VAL A 146 -2.43 6.77 7.32
C VAL A 146 -3.47 5.64 7.35
N ALA A 147 -3.03 4.42 7.07
CA ALA A 147 -3.79 3.20 7.27
C ALA A 147 -2.80 2.06 7.53
N CYS A 148 -3.33 0.87 7.85
CA CYS A 148 -2.54 -0.35 7.93
C CYS A 148 -3.41 -1.59 7.71
N VAL A 149 -2.74 -2.71 7.42
CA VAL A 149 -3.22 -4.05 7.73
C VAL A 149 -2.39 -4.60 8.88
N ILE A 150 -3.03 -5.28 9.83
CA ILE A 150 -2.43 -5.96 10.97
C ILE A 150 -2.61 -7.48 10.77
N PRO A 151 -1.67 -8.15 10.06
CA PRO A 151 -1.84 -9.54 9.62
C PRO A 151 -2.23 -10.53 10.72
N PHE A 152 -1.68 -10.36 11.93
CA PHE A 152 -1.94 -11.25 13.06
C PHE A 152 -3.31 -11.05 13.72
N LYS A 153 -4.01 -9.94 13.44
CA LYS A 153 -5.40 -9.73 13.89
C LYS A 153 -6.40 -10.17 12.82
N SER A 154 -6.15 -9.80 11.57
CA SER A 154 -6.91 -10.23 10.41
C SER A 154 -6.13 -9.91 9.15
N ASN A 155 -5.96 -10.92 8.28
CA ASN A 155 -5.35 -10.74 6.97
C ASN A 155 -6.31 -10.13 5.94
N THR A 156 -7.57 -9.86 6.27
CA THR A 156 -8.55 -9.30 5.33
C THR A 156 -9.24 -8.05 5.85
N LYS A 157 -8.66 -7.40 6.86
CA LYS A 157 -9.17 -6.16 7.43
C LYS A 157 -8.19 -5.03 7.18
N MET A 158 -8.71 -3.89 6.77
CA MET A 158 -7.96 -2.64 6.67
C MET A 158 -8.34 -1.75 7.86
N TRP A 159 -7.36 -1.09 8.46
CA TRP A 159 -7.58 -0.12 9.52
C TRP A 159 -7.17 1.27 9.05
N LEU A 160 -8.08 2.22 9.13
CA LEU A 160 -7.81 3.63 8.87
C LEU A 160 -7.32 4.30 10.15
N THR A 161 -6.43 5.29 10.03
CA THR A 161 -5.99 6.11 11.17
C THR A 161 -6.63 7.49 11.15
N GLN A 162 -6.34 8.31 12.16
CA GLN A 162 -6.75 9.71 12.18
C GLN A 162 -6.13 10.53 11.05
N ASN A 163 -4.96 10.14 10.51
CA ASN A 163 -4.36 10.86 9.39
C ASN A 163 -5.18 10.68 8.10
N TYR A 164 -5.84 9.53 7.90
CA TYR A 164 -6.75 9.34 6.76
C TYR A 164 -7.94 10.31 6.81
N ILE A 165 -8.46 10.55 8.01
CA ILE A 165 -9.65 11.37 8.25
C ILE A 165 -9.30 12.86 8.25
N LYS A 166 -8.20 13.22 8.90
CA LYS A 166 -7.83 14.62 9.18
C LYS A 166 -7.42 15.39 7.92
N PHE A 167 -6.76 14.73 6.98
CA PHE A 167 -6.19 15.40 5.80
C PHE A 167 -7.07 15.18 4.58
N SER A 168 -7.44 16.28 3.93
CA SER A 168 -8.16 16.24 2.66
C SER A 168 -7.20 15.97 1.51
N HIS A 169 -7.21 14.74 0.99
CA HIS A 169 -6.46 14.36 -0.21
C HIS A 169 -7.38 14.19 -1.43
N PRO A 170 -6.89 14.38 -2.66
CA PRO A 170 -7.64 14.06 -3.87
C PRO A 170 -8.11 12.60 -3.87
N GLN A 171 -9.24 12.33 -4.52
CA GLN A 171 -9.82 10.97 -4.61
C GLN A 171 -8.80 9.92 -5.09
N ILE A 172 -7.98 10.26 -6.08
CA ILE A 172 -6.95 9.35 -6.60
C ILE A 172 -5.91 8.96 -5.54
N ALA A 173 -5.51 9.88 -4.66
CA ALA A 173 -4.59 9.58 -3.58
C ALA A 173 -5.22 8.64 -2.53
N ARG A 174 -6.49 8.87 -2.19
CA ARG A 174 -7.21 7.96 -1.28
C ARG A 174 -7.36 6.56 -1.86
N ILE A 175 -7.67 6.45 -3.15
CA ILE A 175 -7.71 5.16 -3.85
C ILE A 175 -6.34 4.49 -3.83
N MET A 176 -5.26 5.22 -4.12
CA MET A 176 -3.90 4.70 -4.00
C MET A 176 -3.67 4.03 -2.64
N LEU A 177 -4.01 4.71 -1.54
CA LEU A 177 -3.86 4.16 -0.19
C LEU A 177 -4.70 2.90 0.02
N VAL A 178 -5.95 2.87 -0.46
CA VAL A 178 -6.82 1.69 -0.28
C VAL A 178 -6.24 0.45 -0.97
N PHE A 179 -5.70 0.63 -2.19
CA PHE A 179 -5.08 -0.47 -2.93
C PHE A 179 -3.69 -0.83 -2.38
N HIS A 180 -2.97 0.14 -1.83
CA HIS A 180 -1.76 -0.06 -1.03
C HIS A 180 -2.03 -1.01 0.14
N GLU A 181 -3.02 -0.70 0.97
CA GLU A 181 -3.35 -1.53 2.13
C GLU A 181 -3.91 -2.89 1.72
N SER A 182 -4.68 -2.93 0.63
CA SER A 182 -5.14 -4.19 0.06
C SER A 182 -3.97 -5.11 -0.26
N ARG A 183 -2.83 -4.58 -0.70
CA ARG A 183 -1.61 -5.38 -0.96
C ARG A 183 -1.13 -6.08 0.31
N HIS A 184 -1.18 -5.44 1.48
CA HIS A 184 -0.71 -6.02 2.74
C HIS A 184 -1.54 -7.22 3.23
N THR A 185 -2.69 -7.50 2.63
CA THR A 185 -3.52 -8.69 2.93
C THR A 185 -2.94 -10.00 2.37
N GLU A 186 -1.98 -9.95 1.45
CA GLU A 186 -1.48 -11.12 0.73
C GLU A 186 -0.47 -11.95 1.54
N ALA A 187 -0.98 -12.77 2.46
CA ALA A 187 -0.17 -13.60 3.35
C ALA A 187 0.80 -14.55 2.61
N LYS A 188 0.39 -15.09 1.45
CA LYS A 188 1.26 -15.96 0.62
C LYS A 188 2.51 -15.25 0.09
N ASN A 189 2.51 -13.92 0.11
CA ASN A 189 3.61 -13.07 -0.30
C ASN A 189 4.27 -12.37 0.91
N GLY A 190 4.07 -12.90 2.12
CA GLY A 190 4.60 -12.31 3.34
C GLY A 190 4.00 -10.94 3.66
N ASN A 191 2.74 -10.70 3.28
CA ASN A 191 2.01 -9.46 3.50
C ASN A 191 2.68 -8.21 2.90
N TRP A 192 3.60 -8.40 1.94
CA TRP A 192 4.34 -7.31 1.30
C TRP A 192 4.88 -6.28 2.30
N ARG A 193 5.57 -6.76 3.35
CA ARG A 193 6.12 -5.88 4.39
C ARG A 193 7.01 -4.81 3.77
N HIS A 194 6.86 -3.60 4.28
CA HIS A 194 7.75 -2.49 3.95
C HIS A 194 9.19 -2.77 4.36
N ALA A 195 10.10 -2.13 3.63
CA ALA A 195 11.49 -1.96 3.96
C ALA A 195 11.73 -0.65 4.71
N ASN A 196 12.92 -0.54 5.29
CA ASN A 196 13.40 0.70 5.88
C ASN A 196 13.89 1.63 4.78
N CYS A 197 13.63 2.92 4.95
CA CYS A 197 14.24 3.93 4.10
C CYS A 197 15.71 4.15 4.52
N PRO A 198 16.60 4.48 3.56
CA PRO A 198 18.02 4.68 3.86
C PRO A 198 18.26 5.95 4.70
N ASP A 199 19.49 6.12 5.15
CA ASP A 199 19.98 7.36 5.75
C ASP A 199 21.40 7.63 5.21
N PRO A 200 21.60 8.65 4.36
CA PRO A 200 20.62 9.65 3.92
C PRO A 200 19.58 9.09 2.94
N PHE A 201 18.40 9.72 2.87
CA PHE A 201 17.36 9.42 1.88
C PHE A 201 16.90 10.67 1.14
N THR A 202 17.47 10.87 -0.03
CA THR A 202 17.28 12.07 -0.83
C THR A 202 16.70 11.78 -2.23
N ASP A 203 16.02 12.77 -2.78
CA ASP A 203 15.48 12.76 -4.14
C ASP A 203 16.57 13.04 -5.21
N ALA A 204 16.18 13.16 -6.47
CA ALA A 204 17.09 13.45 -7.57
C ALA A 204 17.79 14.82 -7.47
N ASN A 205 17.26 15.74 -6.67
CA ASN A 205 17.82 17.07 -6.44
C ASN A 205 18.66 17.13 -5.16
N GLY A 206 18.82 16.00 -4.44
CA GLY A 206 19.53 15.93 -3.17
C GLY A 206 18.73 16.46 -1.98
N GLN A 207 17.41 16.66 -2.11
CA GLN A 207 16.54 17.06 -1.00
C GLN A 207 16.02 15.83 -0.27
N ASP A 208 15.83 15.91 1.05
CA ASP A 208 15.23 14.82 1.82
C ASP A 208 13.87 14.43 1.24
N VAL A 209 13.60 13.13 1.20
CA VAL A 209 12.28 12.63 0.78
C VAL A 209 11.31 12.77 1.96
N HIS A 210 10.20 13.47 1.71
CA HIS A 210 9.12 13.65 2.68
C HIS A 210 7.85 12.92 2.24
N SER A 211 7.02 12.52 3.21
CA SER A 211 5.70 11.95 2.95
C SER A 211 4.77 13.01 2.35
N ILE A 212 4.20 12.75 1.18
CA ILE A 212 3.16 13.60 0.59
C ILE A 212 1.87 13.68 1.44
N TRP A 213 1.68 12.72 2.36
CA TRP A 213 0.50 12.66 3.23
C TRP A 213 0.64 13.54 4.47
N THR A 214 1.81 13.51 5.10
CA THR A 214 2.01 14.09 6.43
C THR A 214 3.07 15.19 6.46
N GLY A 215 3.86 15.35 5.39
CA GLY A 215 5.02 16.23 5.33
C GLY A 215 6.22 15.76 6.17
N ALA A 216 6.11 14.64 6.87
CA ALA A 216 7.19 14.11 7.70
C ALA A 216 8.37 13.62 6.84
N SER A 217 9.60 13.84 7.31
CA SER A 217 10.78 13.25 6.69
C SER A 217 10.71 11.73 6.75
N LEU A 218 11.17 11.07 5.68
CA LEU A 218 11.23 9.61 5.58
C LEU A 218 12.66 9.08 5.76
N VAL A 219 13.63 9.93 6.07
CA VAL A 219 15.03 9.51 6.29
C VAL A 219 15.10 8.54 7.46
N GLY A 220 15.68 7.36 7.23
CA GLY A 220 15.81 6.29 8.23
C GLY A 220 14.48 5.66 8.70
N GLU A 221 13.34 6.07 8.15
CA GLU A 221 12.03 5.63 8.65
C GLU A 221 11.83 4.12 8.39
N SER A 222 11.51 3.40 9.47
CA SER A 222 11.26 1.96 9.41
C SER A 222 9.90 1.69 8.80
N GLY A 223 9.87 0.92 7.72
CA GLY A 223 8.62 0.50 7.09
C GLY A 223 7.95 1.59 6.24
N ALA A 224 8.73 2.51 5.66
CA ALA A 224 8.23 3.56 4.78
C ALA A 224 8.73 3.44 3.33
N CYS A 225 9.40 2.34 2.97
CA CYS A 225 9.96 2.12 1.64
C CYS A 225 9.64 0.70 1.14
N ASP A 226 9.85 0.46 -0.16
CA ASP A 226 9.79 -0.87 -0.78
C ASP A 226 11.10 -1.20 -1.50
N ILE A 227 11.41 -2.49 -1.59
CA ILE A 227 12.60 -3.02 -2.30
C ILE A 227 12.24 -3.80 -3.58
N THR A 228 10.96 -3.87 -3.95
CA THR A 228 10.52 -4.56 -5.18
C THR A 228 9.43 -3.77 -5.89
N PRO A 229 9.21 -3.98 -7.20
CA PRO A 229 8.07 -3.39 -7.90
C PRO A 229 6.71 -3.85 -7.37
N TYR A 230 6.68 -5.00 -6.69
CA TYR A 230 5.45 -5.67 -6.25
C TYR A 230 5.06 -5.37 -4.81
N GLY A 231 5.89 -4.58 -4.08
CA GLY A 231 5.54 -4.06 -2.76
C GLY A 231 4.33 -3.13 -2.82
N SER A 232 3.82 -2.70 -1.67
CA SER A 232 2.60 -1.90 -1.62
C SER A 232 2.77 -0.50 -2.21
N TYR A 233 3.90 0.20 -1.97
CA TYR A 233 4.22 1.45 -2.67
C TYR A 233 4.49 1.22 -4.16
N GLY A 234 5.20 0.14 -4.51
CA GLY A 234 5.45 -0.22 -5.91
C GLY A 234 4.17 -0.49 -6.69
N SER A 235 3.26 -1.27 -6.12
CA SER A 235 1.96 -1.59 -6.73
C SER A 235 1.06 -0.37 -6.87
N SER A 236 1.05 0.50 -5.86
CA SER A 236 0.36 1.79 -5.88
C SER A 236 0.85 2.70 -7.00
N LEU A 237 2.17 2.84 -7.13
CA LEU A 237 2.79 3.56 -8.24
C LEU A 237 2.37 3.00 -9.60
N ILE A 238 2.43 1.68 -9.76
CA ILE A 238 2.13 1.00 -11.03
C ILE A 238 0.66 1.24 -11.42
N MET A 239 -0.27 1.12 -10.46
CA MET A 239 -1.68 1.45 -10.65
C MET A 239 -1.85 2.90 -11.12
N LEU A 240 -1.26 3.85 -10.39
CA LEU A 240 -1.40 5.27 -10.67
C LEU A 240 -0.81 5.68 -12.01
N LYS A 241 0.38 5.20 -12.39
CA LYS A 241 0.96 5.49 -13.71
C LYS A 241 0.14 4.92 -14.86
N ASN A 242 -0.48 3.76 -14.67
CA ASN A 242 -1.38 3.21 -15.68
C ASN A 242 -2.67 4.04 -15.80
N ILE A 243 -3.21 4.55 -14.69
CA ILE A 243 -4.32 5.50 -14.72
C ILE A 243 -3.91 6.79 -15.45
N GLN A 244 -2.77 7.38 -15.10
CA GLN A 244 -2.23 8.57 -15.77
C GLN A 244 -2.10 8.36 -17.29
N LYS A 245 -1.47 7.27 -17.71
CA LYS A 245 -1.10 7.07 -19.13
C LYS A 245 -2.25 6.55 -19.98
N PHE A 246 -3.11 5.72 -19.41
CA PHE A 246 -3.99 4.87 -20.20
C PHE A 246 -5.48 4.98 -19.84
N CYS A 247 -5.87 5.64 -18.75
CA CYS A 247 -7.28 5.76 -18.41
C CYS A 247 -8.03 6.56 -19.49
N ALA A 248 -8.97 5.90 -20.17
CA ALA A 248 -9.67 6.46 -21.34
C ALA A 248 -10.85 7.37 -20.95
N ASN A 249 -11.40 7.22 -19.75
CA ASN A 249 -12.54 7.97 -19.24
C ASN A 249 -12.22 8.83 -18.01
N CYS A 250 -10.94 9.02 -17.70
CA CYS A 250 -10.50 9.92 -16.64
C CYS A 250 -10.37 11.35 -17.17
N THR A 251 -10.64 12.34 -16.32
CA THR A 251 -10.34 13.74 -16.64
C THR A 251 -8.83 14.00 -16.62
N GLU A 252 -8.39 15.08 -17.26
CA GLU A 252 -6.99 15.52 -17.22
C GLU A 252 -6.51 15.74 -15.78
N LYS A 253 -7.36 16.31 -14.91
CA LYS A 253 -7.04 16.49 -13.49
C LYS A 253 -6.78 15.15 -12.80
N VAL A 254 -7.62 14.15 -13.03
CA VAL A 254 -7.46 12.81 -12.45
C VAL A 254 -6.14 12.18 -12.92
N GLN A 255 -5.81 12.29 -14.21
CA GLN A 255 -4.56 11.77 -14.75
C GLN A 255 -3.35 12.52 -14.19
N MET A 256 -3.43 13.84 -14.04
CA MET A 256 -2.38 14.68 -13.46
C MET A 256 -2.14 14.35 -11.98
N ASP A 257 -3.20 14.26 -11.17
CA ASP A 257 -3.11 13.83 -9.78
C ASP A 257 -2.47 12.43 -9.71
N ALA A 258 -2.91 11.49 -10.55
CA ALA A 258 -2.33 10.14 -10.59
C ALA A 258 -0.84 10.16 -10.91
N GLY A 259 -0.42 10.99 -11.87
CA GLY A 259 0.99 11.15 -12.22
C GLY A 259 1.84 11.65 -11.06
N MET A 260 1.37 12.70 -10.38
CA MET A 260 2.05 13.33 -9.23
C MET A 260 2.23 12.36 -8.07
N TYR A 261 1.16 11.69 -7.64
CA TYR A 261 1.24 10.73 -6.52
C TYR A 261 2.05 9.48 -6.88
N ALA A 262 2.07 9.08 -8.16
CA ALA A 262 2.93 7.99 -8.61
C ALA A 262 4.42 8.35 -8.56
N ASP A 263 4.78 9.56 -8.97
CA ASP A 263 6.17 10.02 -8.93
C ASP A 263 6.67 10.15 -7.50
N ASP A 264 5.81 10.57 -6.56
CA ASP A 264 6.10 10.51 -5.12
C ASP A 264 6.40 9.08 -4.64
N GLN A 265 5.55 8.10 -5.00
CA GLN A 265 5.77 6.71 -4.63
C GLN A 265 7.06 6.12 -5.25
N LEU A 266 7.55 6.66 -6.37
CA LEU A 266 8.78 6.16 -7.01
C LEU A 266 9.99 6.39 -6.13
N ASN A 267 10.00 7.52 -5.40
CA ASN A 267 11.07 7.85 -4.48
C ASN A 267 11.18 6.82 -3.35
N ARG A 268 10.06 6.20 -2.97
CA ARG A 268 9.95 5.19 -1.91
C ARG A 268 10.40 3.79 -2.34
N ILE A 269 10.79 3.60 -3.60
CA ILE A 269 11.42 2.37 -4.07
C ILE A 269 12.94 2.53 -3.93
N VAL A 270 13.53 1.82 -2.97
CA VAL A 270 14.96 2.02 -2.61
C VAL A 270 15.90 1.06 -3.34
N ASP A 271 15.39 -0.06 -3.88
CA ASP A 271 16.17 -0.96 -4.72
C ASP A 271 16.32 -0.40 -6.14
N ALA A 272 17.56 -0.20 -6.58
CA ALA A 272 17.87 0.40 -7.88
C ALA A 272 17.38 -0.46 -9.06
N LYS A 273 17.42 -1.79 -8.92
CA LYS A 273 16.95 -2.71 -9.98
C LYS A 273 15.43 -2.65 -10.10
N ALA A 274 14.71 -2.62 -8.99
CA ALA A 274 13.27 -2.44 -8.93
C ALA A 274 12.86 -1.10 -9.55
N LYS A 275 13.52 0.00 -9.17
CA LYS A 275 13.29 1.34 -9.73
C LYS A 275 13.49 1.36 -11.25
N LYS A 276 14.58 0.77 -11.74
CA LYS A 276 14.86 0.66 -13.19
C LYS A 276 13.80 -0.17 -13.92
N ALA A 277 13.33 -1.28 -13.34
CA ALA A 277 12.30 -2.12 -13.94
C ALA A 277 10.96 -1.36 -14.08
N ILE A 278 10.56 -0.62 -13.04
CA ILE A 278 9.40 0.26 -13.05
C ILE A 278 9.54 1.34 -14.12
N GLN A 279 10.69 2.01 -14.17
CA GLN A 279 10.96 3.07 -15.15
C GLN A 279 10.88 2.56 -16.59
N ALA A 280 11.45 1.37 -16.84
CA ALA A 280 11.40 0.75 -18.16
C ALA A 280 9.97 0.42 -18.62
N ASP A 281 9.12 -0.05 -17.71
CA ASP A 281 7.72 -0.40 -18.02
C ASP A 281 6.79 0.83 -18.14
N LEU A 282 7.04 1.89 -17.38
CA LEU A 282 6.07 2.98 -17.19
C LEU A 282 6.52 4.35 -17.71
N TYR A 283 7.82 4.63 -17.85
CA TYR A 283 8.31 5.98 -18.18
C TYR A 283 8.90 6.07 -19.58
N ASN A 284 9.39 4.96 -20.12
CA ASN A 284 9.83 4.92 -21.51
C ASN A 284 8.60 4.98 -22.45
N LYS A 285 8.75 5.71 -23.56
CA LYS A 285 7.70 5.95 -24.56
C LYS A 285 7.67 4.83 -25.60
#